data_AF-A0A352XCD1-F1
#
_entry.id   AF-A0A352XCD1-F1
#
_cell.length_a   1.000
_cell.length_b   1.000
_cell.length_c   1.000
_cell.angle_alpha   90.00
_cell.angle_beta   90.00
_cell.angle_gamma   90.00
#
_symmetry.space_group_name_H-M   'P 1'
#
loop_
_entity.id
_entity.type
_entity.pdbx_description
1 polymer ?
#
loop_
_entity_poly.entity_id
_entity_poly.type
_entity_poly.pdbx_seq_one_letter_code
_entity_poly.pdbx_strand_id
1 'polypeptide(L)'
;MELQSPWRDSESSNWLLALSLPTLSWATPFRPLMGLPDKLLEHPEVWTSIYTQAANEHETRLRLRDWEIGVDGARGNLMREVVTKALLQLAEQMGHSVAVDLERWVLFHFFCEEAEAAMRMWGVVLRYAYLPEDSRRGRKKVPPPPALMPLLPEIWDLVNYERRREIRDALMRSAPPPAYEQAPCEKLEHCYEATLISWAFNQALTLKALQTIVNRLNKTECQEIVAWAEVQLKTMDSRHGPANAQKLCGDKYLQVEFPCTNMPSVL
;
A
#
# COMPACT_ATOMS: atom_id res chain seq x y z
N MET A 1 -14.92 12.33 13.68
CA MET A 1 -13.92 12.22 12.60
C MET A 1 -14.70 12.03 11.33
N GLU A 2 -14.80 13.06 10.50
CA GLU A 2 -15.51 12.96 9.21
C GLU A 2 -14.77 11.95 8.33
N LEU A 3 -15.48 10.94 7.83
CA LEU A 3 -14.93 9.99 6.87
C LEU A 3 -14.58 10.77 5.60
N GLN A 4 -13.28 10.88 5.29
CA GLN A 4 -12.85 11.46 4.02
C GLN A 4 -13.39 10.55 2.90
N SER A 5 -14.24 11.10 2.05
CA SER A 5 -14.80 10.39 0.91
C SER A 5 -13.70 10.23 -0.15
N PRO A 6 -13.35 9.01 -0.59
CA PRO A 6 -12.32 8.81 -1.62
C PRO A 6 -12.76 9.28 -3.02
N TRP A 7 -13.95 9.88 -3.12
CA TRP A 7 -14.59 10.36 -4.33
C TRP A 7 -14.48 11.88 -4.52
N ARG A 8 -13.71 12.59 -3.69
CA ARG A 8 -13.39 14.00 -3.96
C ARG A 8 -12.68 14.10 -5.31
N ASP A 9 -12.99 15.13 -6.10
CA ASP A 9 -12.47 15.25 -7.47
C ASP A 9 -10.94 15.13 -7.55
N SER A 10 -10.21 15.67 -6.56
CA SER A 10 -8.74 15.58 -6.44
C SER A 10 -8.20 14.19 -6.09
N GLU A 11 -8.98 13.35 -5.42
CA GLU A 11 -8.59 12.00 -4.99
C GLU A 11 -9.07 10.94 -5.99
N SER A 12 -10.19 11.21 -6.67
CA SER A 12 -10.84 10.30 -7.61
C SER A 12 -9.94 9.87 -8.78
N SER A 13 -9.06 10.76 -9.26
CA SER A 13 -8.12 10.46 -10.35
C SER A 13 -7.14 9.33 -10.02
N ASN A 14 -6.89 9.06 -8.74
CA ASN A 14 -5.95 8.03 -8.31
C ASN A 14 -6.53 6.61 -8.37
N TRP A 15 -7.85 6.44 -8.46
CA TRP A 15 -8.47 5.12 -8.48
C TRP A 15 -8.09 4.31 -9.71
N LEU A 16 -8.35 4.84 -10.91
CA LEU A 16 -7.97 4.14 -12.15
C LEU A 16 -6.46 3.99 -12.30
N LEU A 17 -5.66 4.86 -11.69
CA LEU A 17 -4.20 4.72 -11.65
C LEU A 17 -3.78 3.55 -10.74
N ALA A 18 -4.31 3.47 -9.52
CA ALA A 18 -4.05 2.35 -8.61
C ALA A 18 -4.52 1.00 -9.19
N LEU A 19 -5.70 1.00 -9.80
CA LEU A 19 -6.33 -0.16 -10.44
C LEU A 19 -5.62 -0.61 -11.73
N SER A 20 -4.82 0.26 -12.35
CA SER A 20 -4.01 -0.08 -13.53
C SER A 20 -2.81 -0.94 -13.18
N LEU A 21 -2.25 -0.78 -11.96
CA LEU A 21 -0.95 -1.34 -11.62
C LEU A 21 -0.86 -2.87 -11.82
N PRO A 22 -1.89 -3.68 -11.46
CA PRO A 22 -1.86 -5.12 -11.71
C PRO A 22 -1.89 -5.50 -13.21
N THR A 23 -2.28 -4.58 -14.08
CA THR A 23 -2.41 -4.82 -15.53
C THR A 23 -1.12 -4.52 -16.30
N LEU A 24 -0.17 -3.80 -15.69
CA LEU A 24 1.07 -3.38 -16.33
C LEU A 24 1.95 -4.59 -16.67
N SER A 25 2.23 -4.80 -17.95
CA SER A 25 2.98 -5.96 -18.45
C SER A 25 4.43 -5.97 -17.98
N TRP A 26 5.10 -4.82 -17.99
CA TRP A 26 6.47 -4.66 -17.53
C TRP A 26 6.62 -4.86 -16.00
N ALA A 27 5.52 -4.70 -15.24
CA ALA A 27 5.51 -4.90 -13.80
C ALA A 27 5.26 -6.35 -13.37
N THR A 28 5.01 -7.27 -14.31
CA THR A 28 4.66 -8.69 -14.03
C THR A 28 5.58 -9.36 -12.99
N PRO A 29 6.92 -9.22 -13.04
CA PRO A 29 7.80 -9.85 -12.05
C PRO A 29 7.60 -9.35 -10.60
N PHE A 30 6.99 -8.18 -10.43
CA PHE A 30 6.82 -7.52 -9.13
C PHE A 30 5.42 -7.68 -8.55
N ARG A 31 4.43 -8.15 -9.34
CA ARG A 31 3.04 -8.33 -8.88
C ARG A 31 2.92 -9.15 -7.59
N PRO A 32 3.64 -10.27 -7.40
CA PRO A 32 3.56 -11.04 -6.16
C PRO A 32 4.03 -10.29 -4.91
N LEU A 33 4.78 -9.20 -5.08
CA LEU A 33 5.28 -8.38 -3.97
C LEU A 33 4.29 -7.28 -3.57
N MET A 34 3.30 -6.98 -4.41
CA MET A 34 2.36 -5.87 -4.20
C MET A 34 1.27 -6.17 -3.17
N GLY A 35 1.15 -7.43 -2.70
CA GLY A 35 0.09 -7.82 -1.76
C GLY A 35 -1.30 -7.92 -2.40
N LEU A 36 -1.36 -8.18 -3.71
CA LEU A 36 -2.61 -8.37 -4.44
C LEU A 36 -3.32 -9.66 -4.01
N PRO A 37 -4.64 -9.76 -4.16
CA PRO A 37 -5.39 -11.01 -3.95
C PRO A 37 -4.83 -12.17 -4.79
N ASP A 38 -4.64 -13.34 -4.19
CA ASP A 38 -4.00 -14.49 -4.85
C ASP A 38 -4.70 -14.90 -6.16
N LYS A 39 -6.04 -14.91 -6.17
CA LYS A 39 -6.82 -15.21 -7.37
C LYS A 39 -6.54 -14.25 -8.54
N LEU A 40 -6.22 -12.98 -8.26
CA LEU A 40 -5.84 -12.01 -9.28
C LEU A 40 -4.42 -12.24 -9.82
N LEU A 41 -3.54 -12.84 -9.01
CA LEU A 41 -2.21 -13.27 -9.46
C LEU A 41 -2.29 -14.53 -10.32
N GLU A 42 -3.24 -15.42 -10.03
CA GLU A 42 -3.50 -16.64 -10.81
C GLU A 42 -4.18 -16.36 -12.15
N HIS A 43 -5.10 -15.38 -12.19
CA HIS A 43 -5.90 -15.03 -13.38
C HIS A 43 -5.80 -13.53 -13.74
N PRO A 44 -4.60 -12.99 -14.01
CA PRO A 44 -4.41 -11.55 -14.24
C PRO A 44 -5.13 -11.03 -15.50
N GLU A 45 -5.43 -11.90 -16.46
CA GLU A 45 -6.13 -11.56 -17.71
C GLU A 45 -7.57 -11.09 -17.47
N VAL A 46 -8.25 -11.64 -16.45
CA VAL A 46 -9.63 -11.27 -16.12
C VAL A 46 -9.69 -9.81 -15.73
N TRP A 47 -8.83 -9.41 -14.78
CA TRP A 47 -8.76 -8.02 -14.35
C TRP A 47 -8.26 -7.09 -15.44
N THR A 48 -7.27 -7.52 -16.23
CA THR A 48 -6.75 -6.73 -17.35
C THR A 48 -7.88 -6.36 -18.33
N SER A 49 -8.73 -7.32 -18.71
CA SER A 49 -9.86 -7.08 -19.60
C SER A 49 -10.88 -6.11 -19.00
N ILE A 50 -11.28 -6.34 -17.74
CA ILE A 50 -12.26 -5.49 -17.04
C ILE A 50 -11.72 -4.05 -16.91
N TYR A 51 -10.46 -3.89 -16.49
CA TYR A 51 -9.82 -2.60 -16.35
C TYR A 51 -9.76 -1.85 -17.68
N THR A 52 -9.37 -2.50 -18.77
CA THR A 52 -9.33 -1.85 -20.10
C THR A 52 -10.72 -1.34 -20.53
N GLN A 53 -11.78 -2.11 -20.28
CA GLN A 53 -13.15 -1.66 -20.56
C GLN A 53 -13.52 -0.45 -19.71
N ALA A 54 -13.23 -0.49 -18.41
CA ALA A 54 -13.50 0.60 -17.47
C ALA A 54 -12.73 1.89 -17.84
N ALA A 55 -11.45 1.77 -18.19
CA ALA A 55 -10.62 2.89 -18.61
C ALA A 55 -11.15 3.54 -19.91
N ASN A 56 -11.50 2.72 -20.91
CA ASN A 56 -12.08 3.21 -22.16
C ASN A 56 -13.46 3.86 -21.94
N GLU A 57 -14.30 3.30 -21.07
CA GLU A 57 -15.60 3.89 -20.71
C GLU A 57 -15.42 5.25 -20.02
N HIS A 58 -14.51 5.33 -19.03
CA HIS A 58 -14.20 6.58 -18.34
C HIS A 58 -13.72 7.65 -19.33
N GLU A 59 -12.74 7.33 -20.18
CA GLU A 59 -12.21 8.27 -21.17
C GLU A 59 -13.28 8.73 -22.17
N THR A 60 -14.09 7.80 -22.67
CA THR A 60 -15.19 8.10 -23.61
C THR A 60 -16.21 9.04 -22.97
N ARG A 61 -16.67 8.72 -21.75
CA ARG A 61 -17.64 9.55 -21.02
C ARG A 61 -17.06 10.89 -20.60
N LEU A 62 -15.75 10.94 -20.30
CA LEU A 62 -15.04 12.17 -19.99
C LEU A 62 -14.98 13.12 -21.20
N ARG A 63 -14.80 12.58 -22.41
CA ARG A 63 -14.77 13.35 -23.66
C ARG A 63 -16.15 13.80 -24.14
N LEU A 64 -17.19 13.00 -23.89
CA LEU A 64 -18.56 13.28 -24.36
C LEU A 64 -19.35 14.25 -23.48
N ARG A 65 -18.91 14.50 -22.24
CA ARG A 65 -19.57 15.47 -21.35
C ARG A 65 -18.99 16.87 -21.58
N ASP A 66 -19.87 17.79 -21.95
CA ASP A 66 -19.63 19.22 -21.70
C ASP A 66 -19.63 19.42 -20.19
N TRP A 67 -18.45 19.45 -19.60
CA TRP A 67 -18.29 19.74 -18.17
C TRP A 67 -18.63 21.21 -17.96
N GLU A 68 -19.90 21.51 -17.73
CA GLU A 68 -20.34 22.84 -17.33
C GLU A 68 -19.50 23.29 -16.13
N ILE A 69 -18.91 24.48 -16.25
CA ILE A 69 -18.07 25.10 -15.23
C ILE A 69 -18.97 25.35 -14.01
N GLY A 70 -18.97 24.43 -13.04
CA GLY A 70 -19.69 24.62 -11.78
C GLY A 70 -20.26 23.38 -11.08
N VAL A 71 -20.17 22.17 -11.63
CA VAL A 71 -20.63 20.96 -10.91
C VAL A 71 -19.48 20.29 -10.18
N ASP A 72 -19.12 20.83 -9.02
CA ASP A 72 -18.20 20.19 -8.09
C ASP A 72 -18.65 18.73 -7.82
N GLY A 73 -17.74 17.77 -7.95
CA GLY A 73 -18.00 16.34 -7.71
C GLY A 73 -18.50 15.54 -8.91
N ALA A 74 -18.75 16.16 -10.07
CA ALA A 74 -19.26 15.42 -11.24
C ALA A 74 -18.24 14.42 -11.81
N ARG A 75 -16.94 14.75 -11.71
CA ARG A 75 -15.85 13.84 -12.12
C ARG A 75 -15.67 12.71 -11.12
N GLY A 76 -15.71 13.01 -9.83
CA GLY A 76 -15.72 12.01 -8.76
C GLY A 76 -16.88 11.02 -8.88
N ASN A 77 -18.08 11.50 -9.24
CA ASN A 77 -19.23 10.62 -9.48
C ASN A 77 -19.05 9.73 -10.71
N LEU A 78 -18.54 10.27 -11.83
CA LEU A 78 -18.22 9.45 -13.01
C LEU A 78 -17.19 8.37 -12.65
N MET A 79 -16.15 8.74 -11.92
CA MET A 79 -15.13 7.80 -11.47
C MET A 79 -15.75 6.69 -10.60
N ARG A 80 -16.60 7.07 -9.63
CA ARG A 80 -17.31 6.12 -8.77
C ARG A 80 -18.13 5.13 -9.59
N GLU A 81 -18.95 5.61 -10.52
CA GLU A 81 -19.77 4.75 -11.38
C GLU A 81 -18.92 3.73 -12.14
N VAL A 82 -17.83 4.18 -12.76
CA VAL A 82 -16.93 3.32 -13.55
C VAL A 82 -16.24 2.28 -12.66
N VAL A 83 -15.70 2.71 -11.51
CA VAL A 83 -15.00 1.83 -10.58
C VAL A 83 -15.95 0.81 -9.96
N THR A 84 -17.13 1.24 -9.50
CA THR A 84 -18.17 0.33 -8.97
C THR A 84 -18.56 -0.71 -10.01
N LYS A 85 -18.81 -0.30 -11.25
CA LYS A 85 -19.15 -1.22 -12.33
C LYS A 85 -18.04 -2.24 -12.60
N ALA A 86 -16.77 -1.80 -12.63
CA ALA A 86 -15.62 -2.69 -12.82
C ALA A 86 -15.49 -3.72 -11.67
N LEU A 87 -15.68 -3.29 -10.43
CA LEU A 87 -15.62 -4.19 -9.27
C LEU A 87 -16.81 -5.16 -9.21
N LEU A 88 -18.01 -4.73 -9.61
CA LEU A 88 -19.16 -5.63 -9.75
C LEU A 88 -18.93 -6.68 -10.85
N GLN A 89 -18.36 -6.29 -11.99
CA GLN A 89 -17.97 -7.25 -13.04
C GLN A 89 -16.90 -8.23 -12.56
N LEU A 90 -15.95 -7.77 -11.75
CA LEU A 90 -14.97 -8.64 -11.13
C LEU A 90 -15.63 -9.61 -10.14
N ALA A 91 -16.60 -9.14 -9.36
CA ALA A 91 -17.37 -9.97 -8.44
C ALA A 91 -18.17 -11.06 -9.18
N GLU A 92 -18.75 -10.72 -10.33
CA GLU A 92 -19.47 -11.68 -11.19
C GLU A 92 -18.54 -12.75 -11.77
N GLN A 93 -17.31 -12.38 -12.18
CA GLN A 93 -16.39 -13.30 -12.86
C GLN A 93 -15.51 -14.11 -11.91
N MET A 94 -15.09 -13.55 -10.78
CA MET A 94 -14.11 -14.17 -9.87
C MET A 94 -14.63 -14.39 -8.44
N GLY A 95 -15.83 -13.87 -8.15
CA GLY A 95 -16.49 -13.94 -6.85
C GLY A 95 -16.38 -12.63 -6.06
N HIS A 96 -17.43 -12.34 -5.28
CA HIS A 96 -17.56 -11.11 -4.50
C HIS A 96 -16.37 -10.85 -3.56
N SER A 97 -15.82 -11.88 -2.93
CA SER A 97 -14.66 -11.73 -2.03
C SER A 97 -13.44 -11.16 -2.74
N VAL A 98 -13.18 -11.57 -4.00
CA VAL A 98 -12.03 -11.08 -4.78
C VAL A 98 -12.17 -9.59 -5.10
N ALA A 99 -13.39 -9.16 -5.42
CA ALA A 99 -13.66 -7.76 -5.69
C ALA A 99 -13.49 -6.89 -4.43
N VAL A 100 -14.00 -7.37 -3.30
CA VAL A 100 -13.81 -6.72 -1.99
C VAL A 100 -12.34 -6.66 -1.60
N ASP A 101 -11.58 -7.74 -1.81
CA ASP A 101 -10.15 -7.77 -1.48
C ASP A 101 -9.34 -6.82 -2.37
N LEU A 102 -9.65 -6.72 -3.66
CA LEU A 102 -9.03 -5.74 -4.55
C LEU A 102 -9.36 -4.30 -4.15
N GLU A 103 -10.62 -4.02 -3.81
CA GLU A 103 -11.03 -2.72 -3.31
C GLU A 103 -10.26 -2.34 -2.04
N ARG A 104 -10.21 -3.25 -1.07
CA ARG A 104 -9.46 -3.07 0.19
C ARG A 104 -7.97 -2.84 -0.08
N TRP A 105 -7.40 -3.58 -1.03
CA TRP A 105 -6.01 -3.39 -1.45
C TRP A 105 -5.77 -1.95 -1.94
N VAL A 106 -6.64 -1.43 -2.83
CA VAL A 106 -6.52 -0.06 -3.33
C VAL A 106 -6.66 0.96 -2.19
N LEU A 107 -7.70 0.82 -1.36
CA LEU A 107 -7.98 1.74 -0.26
C LEU A 107 -6.82 1.78 0.73
N PHE A 108 -6.31 0.61 1.12
CA PHE A 108 -5.22 0.49 2.07
C PHE A 108 -3.94 1.12 1.55
N HIS A 109 -3.56 0.86 0.30
CA HIS A 109 -2.27 1.29 -0.22
C HIS A 109 -2.23 2.75 -0.69
N PHE A 110 -3.35 3.31 -1.16
CA PHE A 110 -3.35 4.59 -1.87
C PHE A 110 -4.27 5.66 -1.26
N PHE A 111 -5.21 5.28 -0.39
CA PHE A 111 -6.22 6.21 0.15
C PHE A 111 -6.24 6.26 1.68
N CYS A 112 -5.48 5.41 2.37
CA CYS A 112 -5.43 5.38 3.83
C CYS A 112 -4.09 5.94 4.35
N GLU A 113 -4.06 7.25 4.64
CA GLU A 113 -2.88 7.92 5.20
C GLU A 113 -2.39 7.27 6.51
N GLU A 114 -3.34 6.79 7.33
CA GLU A 114 -3.03 6.10 8.57
C GLU A 114 -2.27 4.78 8.31
N ALA A 115 -2.72 3.99 7.33
CA ALA A 115 -2.06 2.75 6.95
C ALA A 115 -0.67 3.02 6.37
N GLU A 116 -0.53 4.04 5.51
CA GLU A 116 0.77 4.46 4.98
C GLU A 116 1.74 4.79 6.13
N ALA A 117 1.30 5.65 7.05
CA ALA A 117 2.11 6.08 8.18
C ALA A 117 2.51 4.90 9.07
N ALA A 118 1.57 3.99 9.35
CA ALA A 118 1.81 2.80 10.15
C ALA A 118 2.78 1.83 9.49
N MET A 119 2.57 1.47 8.22
CA MET A 119 3.46 0.56 7.49
C MET A 119 4.88 1.14 7.36
N ARG A 120 4.99 2.47 7.22
CA ARG A 120 6.29 3.13 7.24
C ARG A 120 6.96 3.01 8.61
N MET A 121 6.27 3.30 9.70
CA MET A 121 6.84 3.25 11.05
C MET A 121 7.17 1.82 11.50
N TRP A 122 6.28 0.87 11.23
CA TRP A 122 6.52 -0.56 11.47
C TRP A 122 7.72 -1.07 10.66
N GLY A 123 7.80 -0.73 9.37
CA GLY A 123 8.95 -1.11 8.56
C GLY A 123 10.25 -0.48 9.07
N VAL A 124 10.22 0.74 9.61
CA VAL A 124 11.37 1.38 10.25
C VAL A 124 11.77 0.65 11.53
N VAL A 125 10.84 0.41 12.46
CA VAL A 125 11.16 -0.15 13.78
C VAL A 125 11.65 -1.60 13.70
N LEU A 126 11.05 -2.41 12.82
CA LEU A 126 11.48 -3.79 12.61
C LEU A 126 12.89 -3.85 12.01
N ARG A 127 13.27 -2.91 11.12
CA ARG A 127 14.66 -2.81 10.63
C ARG A 127 15.66 -2.50 11.74
N TYR A 128 15.25 -1.72 12.73
CA TYR A 128 16.13 -1.37 13.86
C TYR A 128 16.47 -2.59 14.73
N ALA A 129 15.63 -3.64 14.74
CA ALA A 129 15.93 -4.89 15.43
C ALA A 129 17.23 -5.55 14.95
N TYR A 130 17.67 -5.29 13.71
CA TYR A 130 18.87 -5.89 13.11
C TYR A 130 20.08 -4.98 13.09
N LEU A 131 19.95 -3.72 13.53
CA LEU A 131 21.10 -2.81 13.52
C LEU A 131 22.18 -3.31 14.49
N PRO A 132 23.44 -3.37 14.05
CA PRO A 132 24.60 -3.59 14.92
C PRO A 132 24.73 -2.47 15.96
N GLU A 133 25.09 -2.80 17.20
CA GLU A 133 25.20 -1.85 18.32
C GLU A 133 26.30 -0.80 18.10
N ASP A 134 27.35 -1.16 17.37
CA ASP A 134 28.49 -0.30 17.01
C ASP A 134 28.11 0.78 15.99
N SER A 135 27.03 0.58 15.23
CA SER A 135 26.52 1.60 14.30
C SER A 135 25.99 2.84 15.04
N ARG A 136 26.15 4.03 14.46
CA ARG A 136 25.65 5.30 15.05
C ARG A 136 24.15 5.25 15.39
N ARG A 137 23.36 4.53 14.59
CA ARG A 137 21.93 4.33 14.82
C ARG A 137 21.66 3.19 15.81
N GLY A 138 22.52 2.18 15.85
CA GLY A 138 22.45 1.05 16.79
C GLY A 138 22.69 1.43 18.24
N ARG A 139 23.44 2.50 18.53
CA ARG A 139 23.56 3.04 19.91
C ARG A 139 22.23 3.52 20.52
N LYS A 140 21.19 3.71 19.70
CA LYS A 140 19.84 4.09 20.11
C LYS A 140 18.88 2.90 20.08
N LYS A 141 19.39 1.69 19.87
CA LYS A 141 18.61 0.47 19.79
C LYS A 141 18.15 0.06 21.18
N VAL A 142 16.86 -0.22 21.29
CA VAL A 142 16.24 -0.89 22.42
C VAL A 142 16.21 -2.37 22.05
N PRO A 143 16.72 -3.28 22.90
CA PRO A 143 16.70 -4.71 22.61
C PRO A 143 15.28 -5.21 22.29
N PRO A 144 15.07 -5.98 21.22
CA PRO A 144 13.77 -6.57 20.90
C PRO A 144 13.29 -7.54 22.01
N PRO A 145 11.97 -7.74 22.18
CA PRO A 145 11.44 -8.72 23.13
C PRO A 145 11.89 -10.14 22.79
N PRO A 146 12.09 -11.03 23.78
CA PRO A 146 12.52 -12.41 23.54
C PRO A 146 11.61 -13.18 22.59
N ALA A 147 10.30 -12.92 22.61
CA ALA A 147 9.33 -13.54 21.71
C ALA A 147 9.53 -13.17 20.23
N LEU A 148 10.06 -11.97 19.95
CA LEU A 148 10.33 -11.52 18.58
C LEU A 148 11.64 -12.11 18.03
N MET A 149 12.63 -12.36 18.90
CA MET A 149 13.99 -12.77 18.49
C MET A 149 14.01 -14.02 17.58
N PRO A 150 13.25 -15.11 17.85
CA PRO A 150 13.20 -16.28 16.97
C PRO A 150 12.58 -16.02 15.59
N LEU A 151 11.73 -14.98 15.47
CA LEU A 151 11.04 -14.63 14.23
C LEU A 151 11.86 -13.71 13.34
N LEU A 152 12.89 -13.06 13.89
CA LEU A 152 13.72 -12.11 13.16
C LEU A 152 14.33 -12.72 11.88
N PRO A 153 14.96 -13.90 11.90
CA PRO A 153 15.53 -14.46 10.66
C PRO A 153 14.52 -14.62 9.52
N GLU A 154 13.26 -14.93 9.84
CA GLU A 154 12.19 -15.14 8.84
C GLU A 154 11.63 -13.84 8.27
N ILE A 155 11.48 -12.80 9.10
CA ILE A 155 10.96 -11.51 8.64
C ILE A 155 12.05 -10.59 8.09
N TRP A 156 13.33 -10.97 8.20
CA TRP A 156 14.46 -10.15 7.76
C TRP A 156 14.34 -9.74 6.30
N ASP A 157 14.15 -10.70 5.39
CA ASP A 157 14.06 -10.43 3.95
C ASP A 157 12.86 -9.55 3.59
N LEU A 158 11.81 -9.57 4.43
CA LEU A 158 10.63 -8.74 4.26
C LEU A 158 10.90 -7.28 4.65
N VAL A 159 11.74 -7.00 5.63
CA VAL A 159 11.99 -5.62 6.12
C VAL A 159 13.36 -5.07 5.75
N ASN A 160 14.28 -5.89 5.24
CA ASN A 160 15.65 -5.51 4.90
C ASN A 160 15.67 -4.33 3.92
N TYR A 161 16.43 -3.29 4.28
CA TYR A 161 16.51 -2.06 3.48
C TYR A 161 17.24 -2.24 2.16
N GLU A 162 18.36 -2.98 2.15
CA GLU A 162 19.16 -3.24 0.95
C GLU A 162 18.37 -4.09 -0.03
N ARG A 163 17.73 -5.15 0.46
CA ARG A 163 16.89 -6.02 -0.38
C ARG A 163 15.73 -5.25 -1.02
N ARG A 164 15.01 -4.44 -0.24
CA ARG A 164 13.94 -3.58 -0.77
C ARG A 164 14.47 -2.54 -1.76
N ARG A 165 15.67 -2.01 -1.55
CA ARG A 165 16.34 -1.10 -2.49
C ARG A 165 16.67 -1.81 -3.80
N GLU A 166 17.23 -3.02 -3.76
CA GLU A 166 17.51 -3.81 -4.97
C GLU A 166 16.25 -4.06 -5.80
N ILE A 167 15.16 -4.47 -5.14
CA ILE A 167 13.86 -4.70 -5.80
C ILE A 167 13.36 -3.41 -6.45
N ARG A 168 13.40 -2.28 -5.72
CA ARG A 168 13.02 -0.97 -6.25
C ARG A 168 13.88 -0.57 -7.45
N ASP A 169 15.19 -0.75 -7.36
CA ASP A 169 16.09 -0.35 -8.44
C ASP A 169 15.91 -1.26 -9.68
N ALA A 170 15.58 -2.55 -9.48
CA ALA A 170 15.15 -3.44 -10.57
C ALA A 170 13.80 -3.02 -11.19
N LEU A 171 12.84 -2.62 -10.36
CA LEU A 171 11.55 -2.09 -10.81
C LEU A 171 11.73 -0.84 -11.67
N MET A 172 12.51 0.13 -11.19
CA MET A 172 12.75 1.39 -11.91
C MET A 172 13.45 1.16 -13.26
N ARG A 173 14.37 0.18 -13.35
CA ARG A 173 15.01 -0.20 -14.62
C ARG A 173 14.07 -0.90 -15.61
N SER A 174 13.02 -1.56 -15.10
CA SER A 174 12.04 -2.29 -15.93
C SER A 174 10.93 -1.36 -16.44
N ALA A 175 10.75 -0.22 -15.80
CA ALA A 175 9.70 0.72 -16.13
C ALA A 175 9.98 1.42 -17.47
N PRO A 176 8.94 1.71 -18.28
CA PRO A 176 9.10 2.49 -19.50
C PRO A 176 9.60 3.90 -19.18
N PRO A 177 10.29 4.57 -20.13
CA PRO A 177 10.66 5.96 -19.95
C PRO A 177 9.39 6.81 -19.72
N PRO A 178 9.47 7.85 -18.87
CA PRO A 178 8.34 8.74 -18.65
C PRO A 178 7.90 9.36 -19.98
N ALA A 179 6.59 9.38 -20.24
CA ALA A 179 6.05 10.07 -21.40
C ALA A 179 6.38 11.58 -21.28
N TYR A 180 6.89 12.16 -22.35
CA TYR A 180 7.45 13.53 -22.41
C TYR A 180 6.44 14.64 -22.01
N GLU A 181 5.14 14.32 -21.86
CA GLU A 181 4.06 15.26 -21.55
C GLU A 181 3.62 15.27 -20.07
N GLN A 182 4.30 14.56 -19.17
CA GLN A 182 4.01 14.61 -17.73
C GLN A 182 4.66 15.83 -17.01
N ALA A 183 4.17 17.05 -17.27
CA ALA A 183 4.49 18.24 -16.44
C ALA A 183 3.27 18.58 -15.56
N PRO A 184 3.38 18.49 -14.21
CA PRO A 184 4.38 19.15 -13.36
C PRO A 184 5.35 18.19 -12.63
N CYS A 185 5.45 16.93 -13.07
CA CYS A 185 6.33 15.92 -12.47
C CYS A 185 7.72 15.87 -13.11
N GLU A 186 8.18 16.95 -13.76
CA GLU A 186 9.53 17.11 -14.36
C GLU A 186 10.70 16.85 -13.39
N LYS A 187 10.43 16.60 -12.10
CA LYS A 187 11.41 16.24 -11.07
C LYS A 187 11.49 14.74 -10.74
N LEU A 188 10.56 13.92 -11.23
CA LEU A 188 10.64 12.47 -11.07
C LEU A 188 11.35 11.94 -12.33
N GLU A 189 12.65 11.65 -12.20
CA GLU A 189 13.46 10.98 -13.23
C GLU A 189 12.94 9.56 -13.59
N HIS A 190 11.74 9.19 -13.12
CA HIS A 190 11.20 7.84 -13.08
C HIS A 190 9.71 7.83 -13.46
N CYS A 191 9.28 6.73 -14.08
CA CYS A 191 7.87 6.42 -14.35
C CYS A 191 7.03 6.49 -13.05
N TYR A 192 5.89 7.18 -13.13
CA TYR A 192 5.02 7.42 -11.98
C TYR A 192 4.45 6.11 -11.41
N GLU A 193 4.02 5.20 -12.26
CA GLU A 193 3.50 3.88 -11.89
C GLU A 193 4.55 3.03 -11.16
N ALA A 194 5.82 3.15 -11.53
CA ALA A 194 6.91 2.48 -10.83
C ALA A 194 7.05 3.00 -9.39
N THR A 195 6.78 4.28 -9.15
CA THR A 195 6.75 4.86 -7.81
C THR A 195 5.56 4.31 -7.01
N LEU A 196 4.38 4.19 -7.62
CA LEU A 196 3.20 3.62 -6.98
C LEU A 196 3.37 2.13 -6.64
N ILE A 197 3.93 1.33 -7.56
CA ILE A 197 4.26 -0.08 -7.30
C ILE A 197 5.28 -0.17 -6.17
N SER A 198 6.31 0.69 -6.19
CA SER A 198 7.31 0.75 -5.12
C SER A 198 6.67 1.02 -3.77
N TRP A 199 5.67 1.90 -3.72
CA TRP A 199 4.94 2.19 -2.51
C TRP A 199 4.11 0.99 -2.04
N ALA A 200 3.30 0.40 -2.92
CA ALA A 200 2.46 -0.75 -2.62
C ALA A 200 3.27 -1.93 -2.07
N PHE A 201 4.35 -2.34 -2.75
CA PHE A 201 5.13 -3.49 -2.29
C PHE A 201 5.82 -3.21 -0.96
N ASN A 202 6.28 -1.98 -0.69
CA ASN A 202 6.92 -1.67 0.58
C ASN A 202 5.94 -1.79 1.76
N GLN A 203 4.70 -1.38 1.55
CA GLN A 203 3.64 -1.55 2.53
C GLN A 203 3.27 -3.02 2.69
N ALA A 204 3.05 -3.74 1.59
CA ALA A 204 2.67 -5.15 1.59
C ALA A 204 3.72 -6.05 2.27
N LEU A 205 5.01 -5.83 2.02
CA LEU A 205 6.09 -6.57 2.68
C LEU A 205 6.15 -6.28 4.19
N THR A 206 5.86 -5.04 4.61
CA THR A 206 5.79 -4.74 6.06
C THR A 206 4.58 -5.43 6.67
N LEU A 207 3.41 -5.36 6.03
CA LEU A 207 2.20 -6.02 6.50
C LEU A 207 2.43 -7.54 6.63
N LYS A 208 3.07 -8.16 5.64
CA LYS A 208 3.45 -9.58 5.67
C LYS A 208 4.36 -9.90 6.86
N ALA A 209 5.31 -9.04 7.19
CA ALA A 209 6.15 -9.23 8.38
C ALA A 209 5.32 -9.17 9.68
N LEU A 210 4.37 -8.24 9.78
CA LEU A 210 3.45 -8.14 10.93
C LEU A 210 2.53 -9.37 11.03
N GLN A 211 2.03 -9.86 9.90
CA GLN A 211 1.24 -11.09 9.82
C GLN A 211 2.05 -12.32 10.25
N THR A 212 3.33 -12.42 9.86
CA THR A 212 4.22 -13.49 10.35
C THR A 212 4.39 -13.43 11.87
N ILE A 213 4.50 -12.22 12.45
CA ILE A 213 4.62 -12.03 13.90
C ILE A 213 3.34 -12.50 14.61
N VAL A 214 2.18 -11.95 14.25
CA VAL A 214 0.92 -12.24 14.96
C VAL A 214 0.47 -13.70 14.80
N ASN A 215 0.81 -14.36 13.69
CA ASN A 215 0.48 -15.79 13.49
C ASN A 215 1.24 -16.72 14.44
N ARG A 216 2.32 -16.27 15.07
CA ARG A 216 3.16 -17.12 15.94
C ARG A 216 3.13 -16.74 17.41
N LEU A 217 2.56 -15.59 17.73
CA LEU A 217 2.60 -15.03 19.07
C LEU A 217 1.19 -14.90 19.65
N ASN A 218 1.11 -15.03 20.97
CA ASN A 218 -0.13 -14.76 21.68
C ASN A 218 -0.34 -13.26 21.89
N LYS A 219 -1.54 -12.89 22.38
CA LYS A 219 -1.92 -11.48 22.57
C LYS A 219 -0.97 -10.72 23.50
N THR A 220 -0.47 -11.35 24.56
CA THR A 220 0.45 -10.71 25.51
C THR A 220 1.80 -10.41 24.86
N GLU A 221 2.35 -11.37 24.12
CA GLU A 221 3.61 -11.20 23.38
C GLU A 221 3.49 -10.12 22.29
N CYS A 222 2.35 -10.06 21.60
CA CYS A 222 2.08 -8.98 20.64
C CYS A 222 2.05 -7.60 21.32
N GLN A 223 1.49 -7.48 22.52
CA GLN A 223 1.48 -6.23 23.28
C GLN A 223 2.89 -5.80 23.70
N GLU A 224 3.75 -6.76 24.08
CA GLU A 224 5.17 -6.49 24.38
C GLU A 224 5.91 -5.94 23.15
N ILE A 225 5.63 -6.48 21.96
CA ILE A 225 6.21 -5.98 20.70
C ILE A 225 5.75 -4.56 20.40
N VAL A 226 4.46 -4.24 20.59
CA VAL A 226 3.96 -2.87 20.43
C VAL A 226 4.65 -1.92 21.40
N ALA A 227 4.73 -2.28 22.68
CA ALA A 227 5.38 -1.47 23.70
C ALA A 227 6.86 -1.22 23.36
N TRP A 228 7.58 -2.27 22.96
CA TRP A 228 8.96 -2.15 22.49
C TRP A 228 9.08 -1.21 21.28
N ALA A 229 8.21 -1.38 20.28
CA ALA A 229 8.25 -0.59 19.05
C ALA A 229 8.04 0.91 19.33
N GLU A 230 7.09 1.24 20.20
CA GLU A 230 6.85 2.62 20.63
C GLU A 230 8.07 3.22 21.34
N VAL A 231 8.69 2.49 22.27
CA VAL A 231 9.89 2.95 22.98
C VAL A 231 11.04 3.13 22.00
N GLN A 232 11.26 2.17 21.10
CA GLN A 232 12.30 2.25 20.08
C GLN A 232 12.13 3.50 19.20
N LEU A 233 10.93 3.79 18.71
CA LEU A 233 10.68 5.00 17.89
C LEU A 233 10.90 6.30 18.67
N LYS A 234 10.52 6.35 19.95
CA LYS A 234 10.79 7.51 20.83
C LYS A 234 12.30 7.73 21.01
N THR A 235 13.10 6.67 21.09
CA THR A 235 14.56 6.76 21.25
C THR A 235 15.28 7.17 19.96
N MET A 236 14.73 6.82 18.78
CA MET A 236 15.37 7.08 17.49
C MET A 236 15.55 8.57 17.18
N ASP A 237 14.51 9.39 17.39
CA ASP A 237 14.52 10.82 17.12
C ASP A 237 13.84 11.57 18.26
N SER A 238 14.61 12.35 19.05
CA SER A 238 14.07 13.10 20.18
C SER A 238 13.14 14.24 19.76
N ARG A 239 13.21 14.71 18.50
CA ARG A 239 12.35 15.82 18.01
C ARG A 239 10.98 15.34 17.53
N HIS A 240 10.89 14.15 16.95
CA HIS A 240 9.64 13.62 16.38
C HIS A 240 9.21 12.27 16.99
N GLY A 241 9.94 11.78 18.00
CA GLY A 241 9.73 10.46 18.60
C GLY A 241 8.29 10.19 19.04
N PRO A 242 7.64 11.07 19.83
CA PRO A 242 6.26 10.88 20.23
C PRO A 242 5.26 10.85 19.06
N ALA A 243 5.41 11.76 18.09
CA ALA A 243 4.55 11.82 16.92
C ALA A 243 4.71 10.59 16.00
N ASN A 244 5.93 10.06 15.89
CA ASN A 244 6.19 8.84 15.13
C ASN A 244 5.69 7.58 15.84
N ALA A 245 5.77 7.53 17.18
CA ALA A 245 5.22 6.41 17.94
C ALA A 245 3.70 6.30 17.79
N GLN A 246 2.99 7.44 17.80
CA GLN A 246 1.53 7.46 17.57
C GLN A 246 1.15 6.92 16.19
N LYS A 247 2.02 7.10 15.17
CA LYS A 247 1.80 6.58 13.82
C LYS A 247 1.91 5.06 13.71
N LEU A 248 2.35 4.32 14.73
CA LEU A 248 2.30 2.85 14.72
C LEU A 248 0.87 2.30 14.75
N CYS A 249 -0.06 3.10 15.29
CA CYS A 249 -1.46 2.70 15.52
C CYS A 249 -1.61 1.48 16.44
N GLY A 250 -0.70 1.32 17.40
CA GLY A 250 -0.75 0.24 18.39
C GLY A 250 -0.73 -1.15 17.75
N ASP A 251 -1.62 -2.04 18.19
CA ASP A 251 -1.78 -3.40 17.69
C ASP A 251 -2.71 -3.53 16.47
N LYS A 252 -3.30 -2.43 15.98
CA LYS A 252 -4.30 -2.43 14.88
C LYS A 252 -3.84 -3.21 13.64
N TYR A 253 -2.56 -3.14 13.31
CA TYR A 253 -1.99 -3.80 12.11
C TYR A 253 -1.25 -5.11 12.43
N LEU A 254 -1.17 -5.52 13.70
CA LEU A 254 -0.72 -6.84 14.13
C LEU A 254 -1.93 -7.80 14.14
N GLN A 255 -2.42 -8.13 12.95
CA GLN A 255 -3.56 -9.02 12.74
C GLN A 255 -3.32 -9.97 11.57
N VAL A 256 -3.96 -11.13 11.62
CA VAL A 256 -3.78 -12.20 10.62
C VAL A 256 -4.38 -11.80 9.28
N GLU A 257 -5.59 -11.23 9.33
CA GLU A 257 -6.35 -10.84 8.15
C GLU A 257 -5.85 -9.52 7.56
N PHE A 258 -6.18 -9.27 6.30
CA PHE A 258 -5.86 -7.99 5.67
C PHE A 258 -6.62 -6.85 6.37
N PRO A 259 -5.99 -5.72 6.71
CA PRO A 259 -6.63 -4.67 7.48
C PRO A 259 -7.86 -4.06 6.80
N CYS A 260 -8.96 -4.02 7.53
CA CYS A 260 -10.11 -3.21 7.15
C CYS A 260 -9.76 -1.73 7.30
N THR A 261 -9.91 -0.96 6.23
CA THR A 261 -9.89 0.50 6.29
C THR A 261 -11.26 1.01 6.73
N ASN A 262 -11.32 2.08 7.52
CA ASN A 262 -12.59 2.74 7.88
C ASN A 262 -13.25 3.47 6.70
N MET A 263 -12.79 3.25 5.47
CA MET A 263 -13.28 3.91 4.26
C MET A 263 -14.57 3.25 3.78
N PRO A 264 -15.54 4.02 3.27
CA PRO A 264 -16.78 3.46 2.74
C PRO A 264 -16.49 2.60 1.51
N SER A 265 -17.03 1.38 1.50
CA SER A 265 -16.96 0.49 0.34
C SER A 265 -17.89 0.98 -0.77
N VAL A 266 -17.51 0.68 -2.02
CA VAL A 266 -18.33 0.89 -3.22
C VAL A 266 -19.12 -0.34 -3.65
N LEU A 267 -18.88 -1.49 -3.02
CA LEU A 267 -19.54 -2.77 -3.27
C LEU A 267 -20.67 -3.04 -2.27
#